data_AF-A0A1G3XTN8-F1
#
_entry.id   AF-A0A1G3XTN8-F1
#
_cell.length_a   1.000
_cell.length_b   1.000
_cell.length_c   1.000
_cell.angle_alpha   90.00
_cell.angle_beta   90.00
_cell.angle_gamma   90.00
#
_symmetry.space_group_name_H-M   'P 1'
#
loop_
_entity.id
_entity.type
_entity.pdbx_description
1 polymer ?
#
loop_
_entity_poly.entity_id
_entity_poly.type
_entity_poly.pdbx_seq_one_letter_code
_entity_poly.pdbx_strand_id
1 'polypeptide(L)'
;MKTNLVPAKILFIVIVLLSLNLLVGCAGRVFAPKNSVWYYHKEMVDAEKALEAAREAGKDKKCPKEFNAVKDMNDTANEIYRSCRTKEGIDLAKDVTKNANALCRVIDRMTITTNFDFNKSDIRGSDIEKLKKAVKFVKKYPGFKIGIEGHTCSIGTEEYNQVLSERRANAVKNYLVKEGQIDAKRITTIGKGESNPAAPNDTSKGRAKNRRVEILILAD
;
A
#
# COMPACT_ATOMS: atom_id res chain seq x y z
N MET A 1 -14.54 -16.26 -72.18
CA MET A 1 -14.10 -15.81 -70.84
C MET A 1 -15.16 -14.89 -70.25
N LYS A 2 -15.95 -15.35 -69.26
CA LYS A 2 -16.89 -14.48 -68.54
C LYS A 2 -16.14 -13.86 -67.37
N THR A 3 -15.95 -12.55 -67.38
CA THR A 3 -15.37 -11.79 -66.28
C THR A 3 -16.40 -11.70 -65.15
N ASN A 4 -16.11 -12.35 -64.02
CA ASN A 4 -16.89 -12.25 -62.79
C ASN A 4 -16.64 -10.87 -62.16
N LEU A 5 -17.33 -9.82 -62.63
CA LEU A 5 -17.38 -8.55 -61.92
C LEU A 5 -18.26 -8.72 -60.68
N VAL A 6 -17.67 -8.62 -59.50
CA VAL A 6 -18.42 -8.53 -58.24
C VAL A 6 -19.26 -7.25 -58.30
N PRO A 7 -20.59 -7.32 -58.05
CA PRO A 7 -21.46 -6.16 -58.15
C PRO A 7 -21.05 -5.11 -57.10
N ALA A 8 -20.99 -3.84 -57.50
CA ALA A 8 -20.47 -2.73 -56.70
C ALA A 8 -21.09 -2.63 -55.29
N LYS A 9 -22.34 -3.06 -55.10
CA LYS A 9 -23.02 -3.13 -53.79
C LYS A 9 -22.34 -4.12 -52.83
N ILE A 10 -21.88 -5.27 -53.32
CA ILE A 10 -21.17 -6.27 -52.49
C ILE A 10 -19.78 -5.73 -52.11
N LEU A 11 -19.08 -5.09 -53.05
CA LEU A 11 -17.79 -4.45 -52.76
C LEU A 11 -17.94 -3.35 -51.69
N PHE A 12 -18.99 -2.53 -51.79
CA PHE A 12 -19.27 -1.48 -50.81
C PHE A 12 -19.59 -2.05 -49.41
N ILE A 13 -20.40 -3.11 -49.33
CA ILE A 13 -20.70 -3.79 -48.05
C ILE A 13 -19.43 -4.38 -47.44
N VAL A 14 -18.57 -5.00 -48.24
CA VAL A 14 -17.29 -5.55 -47.76
C VAL A 14 -16.38 -4.44 -47.24
N ILE A 15 -16.29 -3.30 -47.94
CA ILE A 15 -15.49 -2.14 -47.49
C ILE A 15 -16.03 -1.58 -46.18
N VAL A 16 -17.35 -1.42 -46.05
CA VAL A 16 -17.98 -0.93 -44.81
C VAL A 16 -17.72 -1.89 -43.65
N LEU A 17 -17.88 -3.20 -43.85
CA LEU A 17 -17.60 -4.20 -42.80
C LEU A 17 -16.11 -4.27 -42.44
N LEU A 18 -15.20 -4.15 -43.42
CA LEU A 18 -13.76 -4.09 -43.17
C LEU A 18 -13.38 -2.82 -42.37
N SER A 19 -14.03 -1.69 -42.69
CA SER A 19 -13.82 -0.41 -42.00
C SER A 19 -14.37 -0.41 -40.55
N LEU A 20 -15.49 -1.09 -40.29
CA LEU A 20 -16.04 -1.22 -38.93
C LEU A 20 -15.10 -2.03 -38.02
N ASN A 21 -14.41 -3.04 -38.56
CA ASN A 21 -13.46 -3.85 -37.79
C ASN A 21 -12.19 -3.06 -37.39
N LEU A 22 -11.81 -2.02 -38.14
CA LEU A 22 -10.66 -1.17 -37.82
C LEU A 22 -10.90 -0.23 -36.62
N LEU A 23 -12.16 0.03 -36.26
CA LEU A 23 -12.51 0.93 -35.14
C LEU A 23 -12.44 0.25 -33.76
N VAL A 24 -12.38 -1.08 -33.69
CA VAL A 24 -12.43 -1.83 -32.43
C VAL A 24 -11.06 -1.95 -31.74
N GLY A 25 -9.97 -1.57 -32.42
CA GLY A 25 -8.59 -1.71 -31.92
C GLY A 25 -8.15 -0.73 -30.82
N CYS A 26 -8.99 0.25 -30.44
CA CYS A 26 -8.61 1.33 -29.52
C CYS A 26 -9.32 1.29 -28.16
N ALA A 27 -10.16 0.30 -27.88
CA ALA A 27 -10.88 0.23 -26.61
C ALA A 27 -9.89 0.14 -25.43
N GLY A 28 -9.95 1.11 -24.50
CA GLY A 28 -9.13 1.15 -23.29
C GLY A 28 -7.71 1.70 -23.44
N ARG A 29 -7.31 2.16 -24.63
CA ARG A 29 -6.00 2.82 -24.84
C ARG A 29 -6.14 4.33 -25.01
N VAL A 30 -5.19 5.07 -24.46
CA VAL A 30 -5.10 6.53 -24.58
C VAL A 30 -3.77 6.92 -25.19
N PHE A 31 -3.79 8.02 -25.94
CA PHE A 31 -2.57 8.59 -26.51
C PHE A 31 -1.73 9.22 -25.39
N ALA A 32 -0.54 8.68 -25.18
CA ALA A 32 0.41 9.13 -24.16
C ALA A 32 1.82 8.75 -24.64
N PRO A 33 2.43 9.53 -25.54
CA PRO A 33 3.70 9.16 -26.16
C PRO A 33 4.82 9.14 -25.11
N LYS A 34 5.41 7.98 -24.89
CA LYS A 34 6.53 7.78 -23.96
C LYS A 34 7.49 6.76 -24.57
N ASN A 35 8.76 7.14 -24.69
CA ASN A 35 9.78 6.35 -25.42
C ASN A 35 9.28 5.99 -26.85
N SER A 36 9.36 4.71 -27.24
CA SER A 36 8.92 4.21 -28.55
C SER A 36 7.42 3.85 -28.63
N VAL A 37 6.64 4.04 -27.56
CA VAL A 37 5.23 3.62 -27.50
C VAL A 37 4.32 4.86 -27.46
N TRP A 38 3.29 4.85 -28.32
CA TRP A 38 2.41 5.99 -28.54
C TRP A 38 1.08 5.87 -27.79
N TYR A 39 0.59 4.64 -27.62
CA TYR A 39 -0.70 4.34 -27.01
C TYR A 39 -0.50 3.37 -25.85
N TYR A 40 -0.99 3.77 -24.68
CA TYR A 40 -0.93 2.99 -23.45
C TYR A 40 -2.34 2.66 -22.98
N HIS A 41 -2.47 1.60 -22.20
CA HIS A 41 -3.73 1.33 -21.52
C HIS A 41 -4.04 2.46 -20.53
N LYS A 42 -5.31 2.87 -20.44
CA LYS A 42 -5.76 4.01 -19.63
C LYS A 42 -5.26 3.94 -18.19
N GLU A 43 -5.33 2.77 -17.57
CA GLU A 43 -4.91 2.50 -16.18
C GLU A 43 -3.43 2.75 -15.95
N MET A 44 -2.56 2.47 -16.93
CA MET A 44 -1.12 2.77 -16.82
C MET A 44 -0.90 4.28 -16.75
N VAL A 45 -1.65 5.04 -17.56
CA VAL A 45 -1.56 6.50 -17.59
C VAL A 45 -2.21 7.13 -16.34
N ASP A 46 -3.33 6.58 -15.88
CA ASP A 46 -4.00 7.02 -14.65
C ASP A 46 -3.11 6.81 -13.41
N ALA A 47 -2.38 5.69 -13.35
CA ALA A 47 -1.42 5.40 -12.29
C ALA A 47 -0.28 6.44 -12.23
N GLU A 48 0.30 6.78 -13.38
CA GLU A 48 1.33 7.83 -13.47
C GLU A 48 0.79 9.20 -13.06
N LYS A 49 -0.41 9.56 -13.53
CA LYS A 49 -1.07 10.82 -13.15
C LYS A 49 -1.35 10.90 -11.65
N ALA A 50 -1.79 9.81 -11.04
CA ALA A 50 -2.05 9.78 -9.60
C ALA A 50 -0.77 9.95 -8.78
N LEU A 51 0.35 9.37 -9.22
CA LEU A 51 1.66 9.58 -8.62
C LEU A 51 2.16 11.02 -8.78
N GLU A 52 1.94 11.63 -9.94
CA GLU A 52 2.30 13.03 -10.17
C GLU A 52 1.47 13.97 -9.29
N ALA A 53 0.14 13.79 -9.26
CA ALA A 53 -0.74 14.57 -8.39
C ALA A 53 -0.35 14.41 -6.90
N ALA A 54 0.07 13.21 -6.48
CA ALA A 54 0.60 12.98 -5.14
C ALA A 54 1.90 13.76 -4.90
N ARG A 55 2.82 13.81 -5.87
CA ARG A 55 4.05 14.59 -5.80
C ARG A 55 3.78 16.10 -5.76
N GLU A 56 2.89 16.60 -6.59
CA GLU A 56 2.46 18.01 -6.60
C GLU A 56 1.85 18.42 -5.26
N ALA A 57 1.09 17.51 -4.62
CA ALA A 57 0.59 17.68 -3.25
C ALA A 57 1.68 17.57 -2.16
N GLY A 58 2.96 17.43 -2.53
CA GLY A 58 4.11 17.33 -1.63
C GLY A 58 4.19 16.02 -0.85
N LYS A 59 3.47 14.97 -1.27
CA LYS A 59 3.45 13.67 -0.57
C LYS A 59 4.79 12.95 -0.64
N ASP A 60 5.57 13.20 -1.68
CA ASP A 60 6.95 12.73 -1.84
C ASP A 60 7.89 13.22 -0.72
N LYS A 61 7.68 14.45 -0.25
CA LYS A 61 8.43 15.04 0.88
C LYS A 61 7.82 14.68 2.23
N LYS A 62 6.49 14.64 2.31
CA LYS A 62 5.76 14.39 3.56
C LYS A 62 5.84 12.92 4.01
N CYS A 63 5.76 11.97 3.08
CA CYS A 63 5.83 10.54 3.35
C CYS A 63 6.74 9.82 2.31
N PRO A 64 8.06 10.06 2.33
CA PRO A 64 8.96 9.60 1.26
C PRO A 64 9.04 8.08 1.14
N LYS A 65 8.94 7.34 2.24
CA LYS A 65 8.99 5.88 2.22
C LYS A 65 7.77 5.29 1.53
N GLU A 66 6.58 5.75 1.92
CA GLU A 66 5.31 5.33 1.34
C GLU A 66 5.20 5.76 -0.12
N PHE A 67 5.60 6.99 -0.45
CA PHE A 67 5.62 7.49 -1.82
C PHE A 67 6.54 6.65 -2.71
N ASN A 68 7.78 6.38 -2.26
CA ASN A 68 8.73 5.57 -3.02
C ASN A 68 8.23 4.13 -3.21
N ALA A 69 7.59 3.53 -2.19
CA ALA A 69 7.00 2.19 -2.34
C ALA A 69 5.92 2.16 -3.44
N VAL A 70 5.03 3.15 -3.51
CA VAL A 70 4.01 3.22 -4.57
C VAL A 70 4.63 3.52 -5.93
N LYS A 71 5.70 4.34 -5.97
CA LYS A 71 6.47 4.56 -7.19
C LYS A 71 7.12 3.26 -7.69
N ASP A 72 7.75 2.49 -6.82
CA ASP A 72 8.40 1.23 -7.19
C ASP A 72 7.36 0.19 -7.65
N MET A 73 6.16 0.20 -7.07
CA MET A 73 5.01 -0.58 -7.57
C MET A 73 4.60 -0.18 -8.98
N ASN A 74 4.60 1.12 -9.31
CA ASN A 74 4.31 1.62 -10.65
C ASN A 74 5.39 1.23 -11.67
N ASP A 75 6.66 1.29 -11.27
CA ASP A 75 7.78 0.85 -12.09
C ASP A 75 7.67 -0.66 -12.38
N THR A 76 7.30 -1.45 -11.37
CA THR A 76 7.00 -2.89 -11.50
C THR A 76 5.81 -3.14 -12.43
N ALA A 77 4.71 -2.40 -12.29
CA ALA A 77 3.55 -2.50 -13.18
C ALA A 77 3.92 -2.26 -14.64
N ASN A 78 4.76 -1.24 -14.88
CA ASN A 78 5.28 -0.92 -16.20
C ASN A 78 6.19 -2.02 -16.76
N GLU A 79 7.05 -2.61 -15.94
CA GLU A 79 7.89 -3.75 -16.34
C GLU A 79 7.04 -4.97 -16.71
N ILE A 80 6.08 -5.35 -15.85
CA ILE A 80 5.15 -6.46 -16.10
C ILE A 80 4.37 -6.21 -17.39
N TYR A 81 3.82 -5.01 -17.57
CA TYR A 81 3.08 -4.66 -18.79
C TYR A 81 3.96 -4.78 -20.05
N ARG A 82 5.21 -4.30 -19.99
CA ARG A 82 6.19 -4.38 -21.09
C ARG A 82 6.68 -5.81 -21.36
N SER A 83 6.64 -6.70 -20.35
CA SER A 83 6.90 -8.14 -20.52
C SER A 83 5.73 -8.91 -21.17
N CYS A 84 4.75 -8.20 -21.74
CA CYS A 84 3.52 -8.73 -22.35
C CYS A 84 2.54 -9.40 -21.37
N ARG A 85 2.77 -9.31 -20.06
CA ARG A 85 1.81 -9.71 -19.01
C ARG A 85 0.79 -8.59 -18.75
N THR A 86 0.07 -8.20 -19.80
CA THR A 86 -0.71 -6.95 -19.81
C THR A 86 -1.79 -6.88 -18.74
N LYS A 87 -2.55 -7.96 -18.52
CA LYS A 87 -3.62 -8.01 -17.50
C LYS A 87 -3.07 -7.74 -16.10
N GLU A 88 -2.01 -8.43 -15.73
CA GLU A 88 -1.37 -8.28 -14.42
C GLU A 88 -0.76 -6.88 -14.24
N GLY A 89 -0.10 -6.35 -15.28
CA GLY A 89 0.41 -4.97 -15.25
C GLY A 89 -0.72 -3.95 -15.09
N ILE A 90 -1.85 -4.14 -15.78
CA ILE A 90 -3.04 -3.27 -15.67
C ILE A 90 -3.67 -3.37 -14.27
N ASP A 91 -3.83 -4.58 -13.73
CA ASP A 91 -4.41 -4.78 -12.41
C ASP A 91 -3.50 -4.17 -11.33
N LEU A 92 -2.18 -4.32 -11.44
CA LEU A 92 -1.23 -3.65 -10.55
C LEU A 92 -1.26 -2.12 -10.72
N ALA A 93 -1.44 -1.59 -11.93
CA ALA A 93 -1.58 -0.14 -12.17
C ALA A 93 -2.86 0.45 -11.53
N LYS A 94 -3.95 -0.32 -11.48
CA LYS A 94 -5.15 0.08 -10.70
C LYS A 94 -4.83 0.19 -9.22
N ASP A 95 -4.08 -0.77 -8.67
CA ASP A 95 -3.65 -0.74 -7.27
C ASP A 95 -2.70 0.43 -6.99
N VAL A 96 -1.80 0.76 -7.91
CA VAL A 96 -0.96 1.96 -7.83
C VAL A 96 -1.83 3.22 -7.74
N THR A 97 -2.82 3.37 -8.61
CA THR A 97 -3.73 4.53 -8.59
C THR A 97 -4.42 4.67 -7.24
N LYS A 98 -4.97 3.57 -6.73
CA LYS A 98 -5.64 3.52 -5.41
C LYS A 98 -4.67 3.90 -4.28
N ASN A 99 -3.46 3.34 -4.29
CA ASN A 99 -2.45 3.58 -3.26
C ASN A 99 -1.91 5.02 -3.32
N ALA A 100 -1.68 5.56 -4.51
CA ALA A 100 -1.24 6.95 -4.72
C ALA A 100 -2.27 7.96 -4.16
N ASN A 101 -3.56 7.72 -4.41
CA ASN A 101 -4.64 8.54 -3.86
C ASN A 101 -4.69 8.45 -2.33
N ALA A 102 -4.44 7.27 -1.76
CA ALA A 102 -4.41 7.02 -0.32
C ALA A 102 -3.06 7.36 0.37
N LEU A 103 -2.07 7.88 -0.37
CA LEU A 103 -0.74 8.18 0.18
C LEU A 103 -0.81 9.16 1.36
N CYS A 104 0.15 8.99 2.27
CA CYS A 104 0.28 9.73 3.51
C CYS A 104 -0.91 9.58 4.47
N ARG A 105 -1.58 8.42 4.47
CA ARG A 105 -2.57 8.09 5.50
C ARG A 105 -1.97 8.18 6.91
N VAL A 106 -0.69 7.91 7.08
CA VAL A 106 0.03 8.08 8.35
C VAL A 106 0.65 9.48 8.40
N ILE A 107 0.19 10.30 9.35
CA ILE A 107 0.66 11.68 9.59
C ILE A 107 1.92 11.68 10.45
N ASP A 108 1.95 10.84 11.47
CA ASP A 108 3.09 10.68 12.36
C ASP A 108 3.17 9.24 12.90
N ARG A 109 4.36 8.79 13.27
CA ARG A 109 4.64 7.43 13.74
C ARG A 109 5.56 7.45 14.95
N MET A 110 5.19 6.68 15.97
CA MET A 110 6.06 6.36 17.09
C MET A 110 6.28 4.85 17.18
N THR A 111 7.53 4.41 17.12
CA THR A 111 7.88 3.00 17.36
C THR A 111 8.23 2.79 18.82
N ILE A 112 7.62 1.77 19.42
CA ILE A 112 7.91 1.33 20.78
C ILE A 112 8.48 -0.09 20.70
N THR A 113 9.76 -0.22 21.01
CA THR A 113 10.38 -1.53 21.24
C THR A 113 10.07 -1.93 22.68
N THR A 114 8.95 -2.61 22.86
CA THR A 114 8.53 -3.21 24.13
C THR A 114 9.36 -4.47 24.36
N ASN A 115 10.01 -4.56 25.52
CA ASN A 115 10.67 -5.79 25.96
C ASN A 115 9.62 -6.72 26.56
N PHE A 116 8.64 -7.13 25.75
CA PHE A 116 7.87 -8.31 26.06
C PHE A 116 8.87 -9.47 26.15
N ASP A 117 9.00 -10.11 27.31
CA ASP A 117 9.71 -11.40 27.38
C ASP A 117 9.08 -12.34 26.36
N PHE A 118 9.87 -13.32 25.93
CA PHE A 118 9.38 -14.40 25.08
C PHE A 118 8.06 -14.93 25.66
N ASN A 119 6.99 -14.91 24.84
CA ASN A 119 5.64 -15.39 25.20
C ASN A 119 4.81 -14.56 26.20
N LYS A 120 5.11 -13.27 26.46
CA LYS A 120 4.28 -12.42 27.34
C LYS A 120 3.70 -11.19 26.65
N SER A 121 2.52 -10.76 27.09
CA SER A 121 1.85 -9.50 26.71
C SER A 121 1.77 -8.49 27.86
N ASP A 122 2.31 -8.83 29.04
CA ASP A 122 2.27 -7.95 30.21
C ASP A 122 3.29 -6.82 30.08
N ILE A 123 2.84 -5.60 30.35
CA ILE A 123 3.67 -4.40 30.34
C ILE A 123 4.55 -4.41 31.59
N ARG A 124 5.87 -4.47 31.41
CA ARG A 124 6.81 -4.34 32.54
C ARG A 124 6.93 -2.89 33.00
N GLY A 125 7.32 -2.71 34.26
CA GLY A 125 7.67 -1.41 34.82
C GLY A 125 8.69 -0.62 33.98
N SER A 126 9.66 -1.31 33.38
CA SER A 126 10.68 -0.71 32.51
C SER A 126 10.13 -0.17 31.17
N ASP A 127 8.97 -0.64 30.73
CA ASP A 127 8.30 -0.18 29.50
C ASP A 127 7.23 0.90 29.78
N ILE A 128 6.86 1.13 31.05
CA ILE A 128 5.89 2.17 31.45
C ILE A 128 6.34 3.55 30.96
N GLU A 129 7.62 3.90 31.09
CA GLU A 129 8.12 5.21 30.64
C GLU A 129 7.99 5.40 29.12
N LYS A 130 8.12 4.32 28.34
CA LYS A 130 7.89 4.38 26.89
C LYS A 130 6.40 4.57 26.59
N LEU A 131 5.52 3.91 27.34
CA LEU A 131 4.08 4.07 27.18
C LEU A 131 3.58 5.44 27.64
N LYS A 132 4.17 6.04 28.69
CA LYS A 132 3.92 7.44 29.04
C LYS A 132 4.31 8.39 27.91
N LYS A 133 5.45 8.14 27.24
CA LYS A 133 5.84 8.88 26.03
C LYS A 133 4.82 8.67 24.90
N ALA A 134 4.29 7.46 24.75
CA ALA A 134 3.23 7.15 23.79
C ALA A 134 1.94 7.94 24.05
N VAL A 135 1.52 8.04 25.31
CA VAL A 135 0.37 8.89 25.71
C VAL A 135 0.63 10.34 25.33
N LYS A 136 1.82 10.88 25.66
CA LYS A 136 2.20 12.25 25.30
C LYS A 136 2.21 12.44 23.78
N PHE A 137 2.71 11.48 23.03
CA PHE A 137 2.73 11.50 21.56
C PHE A 137 1.30 11.58 20.99
N VAL A 138 0.42 10.65 21.38
CA VAL A 138 -0.96 10.61 20.89
C VAL A 138 -1.74 11.88 21.26
N LYS A 139 -1.52 12.44 22.46
CA LYS A 139 -2.19 13.67 22.90
C LYS A 139 -1.83 14.92 22.09
N LYS A 140 -0.74 14.92 21.33
CA LYS A 140 -0.41 16.01 20.38
C LYS A 140 -1.37 16.08 19.20
N TYR A 141 -2.12 15.00 18.95
CA TYR A 141 -3.00 14.85 17.80
C TYR A 141 -4.46 14.64 18.27
N PRO A 142 -5.11 15.64 18.88
CA PRO A 142 -6.53 15.52 19.21
C PRO A 142 -7.38 15.34 17.94
N GLY A 143 -8.44 14.56 18.01
CA GLY A 143 -9.37 14.32 16.89
C GLY A 143 -8.91 13.26 15.88
N PHE A 144 -7.62 13.02 15.71
CA PHE A 144 -7.13 12.02 14.74
C PHE A 144 -7.39 10.58 15.20
N LYS A 145 -7.58 9.70 14.21
CA LYS A 145 -7.58 8.23 14.41
C LYS A 145 -6.16 7.74 14.68
N ILE A 146 -6.07 6.65 15.42
CA ILE A 146 -4.83 6.05 15.89
C ILE A 146 -4.83 4.58 15.43
N GLY A 147 -3.81 4.20 14.68
CA GLY A 147 -3.50 2.82 14.35
C GLY A 147 -2.43 2.29 15.30
N ILE A 148 -2.57 1.05 15.76
CA ILE A 148 -1.55 0.37 16.56
C ILE A 148 -1.23 -0.95 15.86
N GLU A 149 0.01 -1.09 15.41
CA GLU A 149 0.48 -2.28 14.71
C GLU A 149 1.45 -3.06 15.60
N GLY A 150 1.15 -4.33 15.87
CA GLY A 150 2.04 -5.24 16.57
C GLY A 150 2.90 -6.03 15.60
N HIS A 151 4.18 -6.25 15.94
CA HIS A 151 5.10 -7.05 15.15
C HIS A 151 5.87 -8.05 16.02
N THR A 152 6.27 -9.17 15.40
CA THR A 152 7.12 -10.20 15.99
C THR A 152 8.40 -10.39 15.18
N CYS A 153 9.33 -11.18 15.72
CA CYS A 153 10.43 -11.75 14.95
C CYS A 153 9.99 -13.08 14.33
N SER A 154 10.83 -13.66 13.47
CA SER A 154 10.54 -14.92 12.74
C SER A 154 10.66 -16.21 13.57
N ILE A 155 10.54 -16.13 14.90
CA ILE A 155 10.61 -17.32 15.77
C ILE A 155 9.20 -17.70 16.15
N GLY A 156 8.80 -18.95 15.86
CA GLY A 156 7.44 -19.45 16.05
C GLY A 156 6.74 -19.72 14.72
N THR A 157 5.51 -20.23 14.77
CA THR A 157 4.69 -20.35 13.56
C THR A 157 4.08 -18.99 13.20
N GLU A 158 3.70 -18.83 11.94
CA GLU A 158 3.06 -17.60 11.45
C GLU A 158 1.76 -17.31 12.23
N GLU A 159 0.93 -18.32 12.47
CA GLU A 159 -0.34 -18.18 13.20
C GLU A 159 -0.10 -17.75 14.64
N TYR A 160 0.90 -18.34 15.30
CA TYR A 160 1.30 -17.95 16.65
C TYR A 160 1.78 -16.50 16.68
N ASN A 161 2.63 -16.11 15.73
CA ASN A 161 3.17 -14.76 15.63
C ASN A 161 2.09 -13.72 15.31
N GLN A 162 1.11 -14.08 14.48
CA GLN A 162 -0.05 -13.26 14.21
C GLN A 162 -0.83 -12.97 15.50
N VAL A 163 -1.26 -14.00 16.23
CA VAL A 163 -2.00 -13.86 17.50
C VAL A 163 -1.19 -13.09 18.55
N LEU A 164 0.12 -13.37 18.66
CA LEU A 164 1.00 -12.67 19.60
C LEU A 164 1.11 -11.18 19.28
N SER A 165 1.24 -10.84 18.01
CA SER A 165 1.33 -9.45 17.57
C SER A 165 0.04 -8.67 17.85
N GLU A 166 -1.14 -9.28 17.67
CA GLU A 166 -2.44 -8.69 18.00
C GLU A 166 -2.58 -8.45 19.50
N ARG A 167 -2.21 -9.42 20.33
CA ARG A 167 -2.24 -9.27 21.80
C ARG A 167 -1.36 -8.11 22.26
N ARG A 168 -0.18 -7.93 21.66
CA ARG A 168 0.71 -6.81 21.97
C ARG A 168 0.13 -5.45 21.57
N ALA A 169 -0.46 -5.35 20.38
CA ALA A 169 -1.16 -4.14 19.95
C ALA A 169 -2.32 -3.79 20.90
N ASN A 170 -3.11 -4.81 21.30
CA ASN A 170 -4.20 -4.65 22.25
C ASN A 170 -3.73 -4.24 23.65
N ALA A 171 -2.60 -4.74 24.13
CA ALA A 171 -2.03 -4.31 25.40
C ALA A 171 -1.68 -2.80 25.40
N VAL A 172 -1.09 -2.30 24.32
CA VAL A 172 -0.80 -0.87 24.16
C VAL A 172 -2.09 -0.05 24.08
N LYS A 173 -3.08 -0.50 23.30
CA LYS A 173 -4.42 0.13 23.24
C LYS A 173 -5.02 0.25 24.64
N ASN A 174 -5.04 -0.85 25.41
CA ASN A 174 -5.61 -0.87 26.74
C ASN A 174 -4.92 0.12 27.68
N TYR A 175 -3.58 0.24 27.59
CA TYR A 175 -2.84 1.24 28.35
C TYR A 175 -3.22 2.67 27.95
N LEU A 176 -3.27 2.98 26.65
CA LEU A 176 -3.64 4.32 26.16
C LEU A 176 -5.07 4.71 26.57
N VAL A 177 -6.00 3.75 26.61
CA VAL A 177 -7.38 3.99 27.06
C VAL A 177 -7.41 4.23 28.57
N LYS A 178 -6.84 3.32 29.37
CA LYS A 178 -6.93 3.36 30.84
C LYS A 178 -6.11 4.50 31.45
N GLU A 179 -4.82 4.57 31.10
CA GLU A 179 -3.89 5.55 31.69
C GLU A 179 -3.86 6.85 30.90
N GLY A 180 -3.97 6.76 29.58
CA GLY A 180 -3.93 7.92 28.69
C GLY A 180 -5.25 8.67 28.59
N GLN A 181 -6.37 8.05 28.98
CA GLN A 181 -7.73 8.55 28.80
C GLN A 181 -8.05 8.88 27.33
N ILE A 182 -7.51 8.07 26.42
CA ILE A 182 -7.77 8.20 24.98
C ILE A 182 -9.03 7.41 24.65
N ASP A 183 -9.98 8.03 23.93
CA ASP A 183 -11.19 7.35 23.47
C ASP A 183 -10.84 6.10 22.64
N ALA A 184 -11.33 4.94 23.07
CA ALA A 184 -11.12 3.67 22.41
C ALA A 184 -11.64 3.66 20.95
N LYS A 185 -12.65 4.46 20.63
CA LYS A 185 -13.19 4.60 19.26
C LYS A 185 -12.18 5.21 18.29
N ARG A 186 -11.21 5.97 18.80
CA ARG A 186 -10.12 6.52 18.00
C ARG A 186 -9.05 5.48 17.69
N ILE A 187 -9.03 4.33 18.39
CA ILE A 187 -7.91 3.39 18.35
C ILE A 187 -8.29 2.08 17.65
N THR A 188 -7.60 1.82 16.54
CA THR A 188 -7.62 0.53 15.83
C THR A 188 -6.33 -0.23 16.07
N THR A 189 -6.41 -1.56 16.12
CA THR A 189 -5.27 -2.45 16.40
C THR A 189 -5.18 -3.52 15.34
N ILE A 190 -3.97 -3.78 14.84
CA ILE A 190 -3.70 -4.80 13.84
C ILE A 190 -2.45 -5.58 14.26
N GLY A 191 -2.50 -6.91 14.20
CA GLY A 191 -1.31 -7.73 14.25
C GLY A 191 -0.71 -7.91 12.87
N LYS A 192 0.60 -7.72 12.74
CA LYS A 192 1.34 -7.94 11.49
C LYS A 192 2.19 -9.21 11.53
N GLY A 193 2.22 -9.92 12.66
CA GLY A 193 3.13 -11.04 12.87
C GLY A 193 4.56 -10.69 12.47
N GLU A 194 5.20 -11.57 11.71
CA GLU A 194 6.56 -11.43 11.20
C GLU A 194 6.66 -10.86 9.78
N SER A 195 5.51 -10.63 9.11
CA SER A 195 5.42 -10.25 7.68
C SER A 195 6.09 -8.92 7.31
N ASN A 196 6.36 -8.05 8.29
CA ASN A 196 6.90 -6.71 8.08
C ASN A 196 8.10 -6.44 9.01
N PRO A 197 9.26 -7.07 8.75
CA PRO A 197 10.46 -6.93 9.58
C PRO A 197 11.09 -5.53 9.40
N ALA A 198 11.50 -4.91 10.51
CA ALA A 198 12.28 -3.67 10.51
C ALA A 198 13.80 -3.92 10.38
N ALA A 199 14.25 -5.16 10.57
CA ALA A 199 15.63 -5.60 10.44
C ALA A 199 15.68 -7.09 10.05
N PRO A 200 16.79 -7.58 9.50
CA PRO A 200 16.97 -9.01 9.21
C PRO A 200 16.79 -9.86 10.48
N ASN A 201 16.12 -11.02 10.38
CA ASN A 201 15.79 -11.88 11.53
C ASN A 201 16.91 -12.87 11.92
N ASP A 202 17.99 -12.89 11.14
CA ASP A 202 19.18 -13.72 11.26
C ASP A 202 19.98 -13.40 12.52
N THR A 203 19.98 -12.15 12.98
CA THR A 203 20.68 -11.74 14.20
C THR A 203 19.74 -11.54 15.40
N SER A 204 20.22 -11.82 16.62
CA SER A 204 19.47 -11.54 17.85
C SER A 204 19.07 -10.07 17.98
N LYS A 205 19.96 -9.16 17.56
CA LYS A 205 19.74 -7.71 17.51
C LYS A 205 18.64 -7.33 16.52
N GLY A 206 18.63 -7.93 15.33
CA GLY A 206 17.59 -7.71 14.33
C GLY A 206 16.22 -8.22 14.81
N ARG A 207 16.18 -9.43 15.38
CA ARG A 207 14.96 -9.96 16.02
C ARG A 207 14.44 -9.07 17.13
N ALA A 208 15.32 -8.48 17.95
CA ALA A 208 14.92 -7.54 18.99
C ALA A 208 14.28 -6.27 18.42
N LYS A 209 14.78 -5.75 17.30
CA LYS A 209 14.14 -4.62 16.61
C LYS A 209 12.77 -4.99 16.02
N ASN A 210 12.60 -6.23 15.55
CA ASN A 210 11.34 -6.69 14.96
C ASN A 210 10.22 -6.87 15.98
N ARG A 211 10.55 -7.23 17.23
CA ARG A 211 9.61 -7.26 18.35
C ARG A 211 9.27 -5.84 18.81
N ARG A 212 8.30 -5.23 18.14
CA ARG A 212 7.92 -3.82 18.34
C ARG A 212 6.41 -3.62 18.22
N VAL A 213 5.95 -2.49 18.70
CA VAL A 213 4.63 -1.94 18.40
C VAL A 213 4.82 -0.57 17.76
N GLU A 214 4.11 -0.31 16.67
CA GLU A 214 4.07 0.99 16.01
C GLU A 214 2.74 1.68 16.30
N ILE A 215 2.80 2.94 16.71
CA ILE A 215 1.63 3.80 16.88
C ILE A 215 1.62 4.79 15.73
N LEU A 216 0.54 4.82 14.99
CA LEU A 216 0.34 5.58 13.77
C LEU A 216 -0.77 6.60 14.01
N ILE A 217 -0.51 7.87 13.72
CA ILE A 217 -1.54 8.90 13.63
C ILE A 217 -2.09 8.87 12.21
N LEU A 218 -3.38 8.66 12.07
CA LEU A 218 -4.02 8.44 10.78
C LEU A 218 -4.81 9.68 10.35
N ALA A 219 -4.58 10.13 9.12
CA ALA A 219 -5.47 11.05 8.43
C ALA A 219 -6.79 10.33 8.12
N ASP A 220 -7.89 11.06 8.23
CA ASP A 220 -9.21 10.58 7.82
C ASP A 220 -9.33 10.39 6.29
#